data_AF-A0A0A0K4V7-F1
#
_entry.id   AF-A0A0A0K4V7-F1
#
_cell.length_a   1.000
_cell.length_b   1.000
_cell.length_c   1.000
_cell.angle_alpha   90.00
_cell.angle_beta   90.00
_cell.angle_gamma   90.00
#
_symmetry.space_group_name_H-M   'P 1'
#
loop_
_entity.id
_entity.type
_entity.pdbx_description
1 polymer ?
#
loop_
_entity_poly.entity_id
_entity_poly.type
_entity_poly.pdbx_seq_one_letter_code
_entity_poly.pdbx_strand_id
1 'polypeptide(L)'
;MDSSALNSRNSHHIRSNSLPSKPHPVIEQVGEHLCRLKEASEATSSSSFELCHKLNGLQDLHDCVDRLLLLPLTQHVLADECDKKWFNDLLEGSVRLLDLCDIAKDALLQTKECVHELESVLRRGRGGKMFIESELQKCLSSRKLIKKTIYKALKIVETKSCEKNQSTPATISLLKQVEAISYNIIKSLLSFLAGTKFPSNSSRWSLVTKLVQPRRVACEVEETNRNEVALVDAALHSIASQKTKKSNFLVQDDNLQNSLKIFSSNIQEVEGDLEALHRRIIKSRVSLLNNY
;
A
#
# COMPACT_ATOMS: atom_id res chain seq x y z
N MET A 1 -8.90 -16.71 90.51
CA MET A 1 -9.05 -17.10 89.09
C MET A 1 -9.39 -15.83 88.35
N ASP A 2 -8.46 -15.29 87.57
CA ASP A 2 -8.75 -14.37 86.47
C ASP A 2 -7.52 -14.31 85.56
N SER A 3 -7.73 -14.78 84.34
CA SER A 3 -6.77 -14.93 83.26
C SER A 3 -6.77 -13.70 82.38
N SER A 4 -5.63 -13.05 82.17
CA SER A 4 -5.44 -12.00 81.17
C SER A 4 -4.35 -12.42 80.18
N ALA A 5 -4.79 -13.03 79.08
CA ALA A 5 -3.95 -13.26 77.90
C ALA A 5 -3.85 -11.96 77.10
N LEU A 6 -2.63 -11.42 76.96
CA LEU A 6 -2.31 -10.34 76.04
C LEU A 6 -2.40 -10.84 74.59
N ASN A 7 -3.52 -10.55 73.92
CA ASN A 7 -3.64 -10.72 72.48
C ASN A 7 -2.79 -9.66 71.76
N SER A 8 -1.59 -10.03 71.29
CA SER A 8 -0.86 -9.25 70.30
C SER A 8 -1.57 -9.38 68.95
N ARG A 9 -2.39 -8.38 68.62
CA ARG A 9 -3.00 -8.25 67.29
C ARG A 9 -1.92 -7.78 66.31
N ASN A 10 -1.20 -8.73 65.71
CA ASN A 10 -0.37 -8.44 64.54
C ASN A 10 -1.30 -8.03 63.38
N SER A 11 -1.46 -6.72 63.21
CA SER A 11 -2.04 -6.13 62.01
C SER A 11 -1.09 -6.40 60.85
N HIS A 12 -1.29 -7.53 60.16
CA HIS A 12 -0.71 -7.72 58.84
C HIS A 12 -1.43 -6.76 57.89
N HIS A 13 -0.81 -5.61 57.62
CA HIS A 13 -1.17 -4.79 56.47
C HIS A 13 -0.99 -5.65 55.21
N ILE A 14 -2.09 -6.20 54.73
CA ILE A 14 -2.19 -6.71 53.36
C ILE A 14 -2.05 -5.48 52.46
N ARG A 15 -0.83 -5.21 52.01
CA ARG A 15 -0.60 -4.25 50.92
C ARG A 15 -1.26 -4.86 49.69
N SER A 16 -2.30 -4.19 49.21
CA SER A 16 -2.95 -4.48 47.95
C SER A 16 -1.89 -4.51 46.86
N ASN A 17 -1.71 -5.64 46.19
CA ASN A 17 -0.96 -5.71 44.94
C ASN A 17 -1.80 -4.99 43.89
N SER A 18 -1.56 -3.69 43.69
CA SER A 18 -2.04 -2.99 42.50
C SER A 18 -1.34 -3.64 41.31
N LEU A 19 -2.07 -4.50 40.60
CA LEU A 19 -1.71 -4.96 39.27
C LEU A 19 -1.34 -3.74 38.41
N PRO A 20 -0.39 -3.85 37.46
CA PRO A 20 -0.01 -2.68 36.67
C PRO A 20 -1.25 -2.08 36.02
N SER A 21 -1.37 -0.77 36.22
CA SER A 21 -2.39 0.08 35.62
C SER A 21 -2.41 -0.13 34.11
N LYS A 22 -3.60 0.03 33.51
CA LYS A 22 -3.88 0.08 32.08
C LYS A 22 -2.66 0.45 31.21
N PRO A 23 -2.47 -0.21 30.04
CA PRO A 23 -1.41 0.14 29.12
C PRO A 23 -1.43 1.64 28.80
N HIS A 24 -0.26 2.22 28.52
CA HIS A 24 -0.16 3.64 28.20
C HIS A 24 -1.10 3.98 27.01
N PRO A 25 -1.86 5.09 27.05
CA PRO A 25 -2.88 5.40 26.04
C PRO A 25 -2.38 5.35 24.59
N VAL A 26 -1.12 5.71 24.37
CA VAL A 26 -0.48 5.65 23.03
C VAL A 26 -0.28 4.20 22.55
N ILE A 27 0.06 3.27 23.44
CA ILE A 27 0.21 1.84 23.09
C ILE A 27 -1.15 1.26 22.70
N GLU A 28 -2.20 1.63 23.43
CA GLU A 28 -3.58 1.25 23.13
C GLU A 28 -4.03 1.80 21.78
N GLN A 29 -3.75 3.07 21.48
CA GLN A 29 -4.03 3.68 20.17
C GLN A 29 -3.34 2.94 19.02
N VAL A 30 -2.04 2.64 19.14
CA VAL A 30 -1.31 1.88 18.11
C VAL A 30 -1.97 0.52 17.89
N GLY A 31 -2.31 -0.20 18.97
CA GLY A 31 -3.00 -1.48 18.89
C GLY A 31 -4.36 -1.38 18.18
N GLU A 32 -5.14 -0.34 18.46
CA GLU A 32 -6.43 -0.12 17.82
C GLU A 32 -6.30 0.16 16.31
N HIS A 33 -5.36 1.02 15.92
CA HIS A 33 -5.06 1.30 14.51
C HIS A 33 -4.57 0.04 13.79
N LEU A 34 -3.72 -0.78 14.43
CA LEU A 34 -3.27 -2.05 13.86
C LEU A 34 -4.44 -3.02 13.64
N CYS A 35 -5.34 -3.17 14.61
CA CYS A 35 -6.53 -4.01 14.47
C CYS A 35 -7.42 -3.54 13.31
N ARG A 36 -7.71 -2.24 13.23
CA ARG A 36 -8.53 -1.65 12.14
C ARG A 36 -7.89 -1.85 10.76
N LEU A 37 -6.57 -1.65 10.66
CA LEU A 37 -5.86 -1.73 9.39
C LEU A 37 -5.55 -3.16 8.96
N LYS A 38 -5.52 -4.13 9.87
CA LYS A 38 -5.16 -5.51 9.55
C LYS A 38 -6.08 -6.07 8.47
N GLU A 39 -7.39 -6.00 8.68
CA GLU A 39 -8.40 -6.46 7.73
C GLU A 39 -8.33 -5.67 6.41
N ALA A 40 -8.16 -4.35 6.50
CA ALA A 40 -8.04 -3.49 5.33
C ALA A 40 -6.77 -3.78 4.50
N SER A 41 -5.67 -4.16 5.14
CA SER A 41 -4.38 -4.42 4.50
C SER A 41 -4.35 -5.72 3.69
N GLU A 42 -5.17 -6.71 4.08
CA GLU A 42 -5.29 -8.00 3.39
C GLU A 42 -6.27 -7.93 2.21
N ALA A 43 -7.22 -6.99 2.26
CA ALA A 43 -8.16 -6.77 1.17
C ALA A 43 -7.48 -6.15 -0.06
N THR A 44 -7.81 -6.67 -1.25
CA THR A 44 -7.44 -6.04 -2.52
C THR A 44 -8.17 -4.70 -2.65
N SER A 45 -7.45 -3.62 -2.96
CA SER A 45 -8.09 -2.33 -3.23
C SER A 45 -8.61 -2.28 -4.65
N SER A 46 -9.91 -2.02 -4.80
CA SER A 46 -10.55 -1.91 -6.12
C SER A 46 -10.72 -0.45 -6.58
N SER A 47 -10.57 0.53 -5.69
CA SER A 47 -10.71 1.96 -6.00
C SER A 47 -9.59 2.82 -5.42
N SER A 48 -9.42 4.02 -6.00
CA SER A 48 -8.55 5.07 -5.44
C SER A 48 -9.02 5.48 -4.04
N PHE A 49 -10.34 5.61 -3.83
CA PHE A 49 -10.92 5.94 -2.53
C PHE A 49 -10.53 4.96 -1.42
N GLU A 50 -10.60 3.65 -1.68
CA GLU A 50 -10.15 2.64 -0.72
C GLU A 50 -8.64 2.74 -0.42
N LEU A 51 -7.84 3.08 -1.43
CA LEU A 51 -6.41 3.32 -1.24
C LEU A 51 -6.16 4.55 -0.39
N CYS A 52 -6.81 5.68 -0.68
CA CYS A 52 -6.72 6.89 0.12
C CYS A 52 -7.10 6.60 1.58
N HIS A 53 -8.19 5.87 1.82
CA HIS A 53 -8.59 5.47 3.16
C HIS A 53 -7.52 4.63 3.87
N LYS A 54 -6.94 3.64 3.19
CA LYS A 54 -5.84 2.80 3.74
C LYS A 54 -4.58 3.63 4.01
N LEU A 55 -4.20 4.52 3.10
CA LEU A 55 -3.04 5.40 3.23
C LEU A 55 -3.23 6.39 4.38
N ASN A 56 -4.40 6.99 4.53
CA ASN A 56 -4.72 7.89 5.63
C ASN A 56 -4.72 7.18 6.98
N GLY A 57 -5.34 5.99 7.08
CA GLY A 57 -5.25 5.20 8.31
C GLY A 57 -3.80 4.81 8.65
N LEU A 58 -2.98 4.55 7.64
CA LEU A 58 -1.56 4.26 7.82
C LEU A 58 -0.77 5.50 8.26
N GLN A 59 -1.09 6.69 7.74
CA GLN A 59 -0.54 7.96 8.22
C GLN A 59 -0.81 8.14 9.72
N ASP A 60 -2.05 7.93 10.16
CA ASP A 60 -2.43 8.02 11.57
C ASP A 60 -1.65 7.02 12.44
N LEU A 61 -1.48 5.79 11.94
CA LEU A 61 -0.68 4.76 12.62
C LEU A 61 0.78 5.21 12.79
N HIS A 62 1.40 5.75 11.74
CA HIS A 62 2.78 6.25 11.82
C HIS A 62 2.90 7.46 12.75
N ASP A 63 1.90 8.34 12.79
CA ASP A 63 1.87 9.44 13.77
C ASP A 63 1.75 8.92 15.22
N CYS A 64 1.03 7.82 15.45
CA CYS A 64 0.98 7.16 16.75
C CYS A 64 2.31 6.49 17.11
N VAL A 65 2.98 5.87 16.13
CA VAL A 65 4.29 5.23 16.31
C VAL A 65 5.36 6.26 16.65
N ASP A 66 5.37 7.41 15.98
CA ASP A 66 6.28 8.49 16.30
C ASP A 66 6.11 8.94 17.77
N ARG A 67 4.87 9.11 18.24
CA ARG A 67 4.60 9.39 19.66
C ARG A 67 5.05 8.25 20.59
N LEU A 68 4.85 7.00 20.18
CA LEU A 68 5.27 5.82 20.94
C LEU A 68 6.79 5.79 21.13
N LEU A 69 7.55 6.10 20.09
CA LEU A 69 9.01 6.11 20.08
C LEU A 69 9.62 7.24 20.93
N LEU A 70 8.85 8.29 21.20
CA LEU A 70 9.25 9.39 22.09
C LEU A 70 8.94 9.12 23.57
N LEU A 71 8.23 8.04 23.91
CA LEU A 71 7.91 7.73 25.30
C LEU A 71 9.14 7.20 26.05
N PRO A 72 9.51 7.74 27.22
CA PRO A 72 10.68 7.28 27.99
C PRO A 72 10.70 5.77 28.25
N LEU A 73 9.52 5.18 28.48
CA LEU A 73 9.37 3.74 28.70
C LEU A 73 9.76 2.93 27.46
N THR A 74 9.36 3.41 26.27
CA THR A 74 9.75 2.83 24.98
C THR A 74 11.25 3.00 24.76
N GLN A 75 11.80 4.18 25.03
CA GLN A 75 13.24 4.44 24.86
C GLN A 75 14.07 3.51 25.76
N HIS A 76 13.63 3.29 27.01
CA HIS A 76 14.28 2.37 27.93
C HIS A 76 14.22 0.92 27.45
N VAL A 77 13.05 0.43 27.01
CA VAL A 77 12.92 -0.94 26.45
C VAL A 77 13.81 -1.10 25.21
N LEU A 78 13.87 -0.05 24.38
CA LEU A 78 14.70 -0.06 23.20
C LEU A 78 16.21 -0.02 23.53
N ALA A 79 16.65 0.78 24.51
CA ALA A 79 18.06 0.89 24.86
C ALA A 79 18.60 -0.32 25.66
N ASP A 80 17.81 -0.85 26.61
CA ASP A 80 18.28 -1.87 27.55
C ASP A 80 17.93 -3.31 27.14
N GLU A 81 16.82 -3.54 26.44
CA GLU A 81 16.30 -4.89 26.14
C GLU A 81 16.40 -5.28 24.66
N CYS A 82 16.72 -4.33 23.77
CA CYS A 82 16.72 -4.56 22.33
C CYS A 82 18.12 -4.93 21.83
N ASP A 83 18.23 -6.12 21.21
CA ASP A 83 19.41 -6.45 20.41
C ASP A 83 19.55 -5.44 19.26
N LYS A 84 20.77 -4.94 19.02
CA LYS A 84 21.11 -4.09 17.86
C LYS A 84 20.64 -4.70 16.54
N LYS A 85 20.54 -6.03 16.45
CA LYS A 85 19.96 -6.72 15.30
C LYS A 85 18.55 -6.22 15.00
N TRP A 86 17.66 -6.11 15.99
CA TRP A 86 16.27 -5.70 15.76
C TRP A 86 16.14 -4.26 15.27
N PHE A 87 16.95 -3.37 15.81
CA PHE A 87 17.02 -2.00 15.33
C PHE A 87 17.46 -1.94 13.87
N ASN A 88 18.52 -2.66 13.52
CA ASN A 88 18.99 -2.74 12.15
C ASN A 88 17.91 -3.31 11.23
N ASP A 89 17.18 -4.35 11.67
CA ASP A 89 16.10 -4.95 10.91
C ASP A 89 14.93 -3.97 10.68
N LEU A 90 14.51 -3.23 11.71
CA LEU A 90 13.45 -2.21 11.60
C LEU A 90 13.89 -1.03 10.71
N LEU A 91 15.14 -0.59 10.85
CA LEU A 91 15.70 0.46 10.00
C LEU A 91 15.78 -0.01 8.56
N GLU A 92 16.26 -1.22 8.28
CA GLU A 92 16.26 -1.82 6.94
C GLU A 92 14.84 -2.00 6.40
N GLY A 93 13.88 -2.36 7.25
CA GLY A 93 12.45 -2.37 6.96
C GLY A 93 11.93 -1.02 6.47
N SER A 94 12.26 0.05 7.20
CA SER A 94 11.85 1.40 6.81
C SER A 94 12.47 1.85 5.48
N VAL A 95 13.72 1.49 5.17
CA VAL A 95 14.32 1.77 3.85
C VAL A 95 13.55 1.05 2.74
N ARG A 96 13.30 -0.24 2.93
CA ARG A 96 12.53 -1.04 1.95
C ARG A 96 11.13 -0.46 1.71
N LEU A 97 10.47 0.06 2.74
CA LEU A 97 9.17 0.74 2.61
C LEU A 97 9.29 2.04 1.81
N LEU A 98 10.32 2.84 2.06
CA LEU A 98 10.57 4.09 1.32
C LEU A 98 10.88 3.82 -0.15
N ASP A 99 11.71 2.82 -0.46
CA ASP A 99 12.01 2.40 -1.83
C ASP A 99 10.72 2.04 -2.60
N LEU A 100 9.80 1.31 -1.95
CA LEU A 100 8.52 0.96 -2.55
C LEU A 100 7.59 2.18 -2.72
N CYS A 101 7.63 3.12 -1.78
CA CYS A 101 6.91 4.39 -1.92
C CYS A 101 7.43 5.19 -3.11
N ASP A 102 8.75 5.25 -3.31
CA ASP A 102 9.34 5.99 -4.43
C ASP A 102 9.00 5.34 -5.77
N ILE A 103 9.01 4.01 -5.85
CA ILE A 103 8.51 3.28 -7.04
C ILE A 103 7.03 3.61 -7.31
N ALA A 104 6.20 3.69 -6.26
CA ALA A 104 4.79 4.04 -6.40
C ALA A 104 4.60 5.50 -6.84
N LYS A 105 5.37 6.44 -6.30
CA LYS A 105 5.37 7.86 -6.73
C LYS A 105 5.77 8.00 -8.19
N ASP A 106 6.86 7.35 -8.60
CA ASP A 106 7.32 7.39 -9.99
C ASP A 106 6.26 6.82 -10.95
N ALA A 107 5.57 5.74 -10.54
CA ALA A 107 4.49 5.14 -11.29
C ALA A 107 3.26 6.06 -11.41
N LEU A 108 2.88 6.73 -10.31
CA LEU A 108 1.80 7.72 -10.29
C LEU A 108 2.12 8.91 -11.20
N LEU A 109 3.33 9.47 -11.07
CA LEU A 109 3.80 10.62 -11.84
C LEU A 109 3.83 10.32 -13.35
N GLN A 110 4.42 9.19 -13.75
CA GLN A 110 4.44 8.79 -15.17
C GLN A 110 3.04 8.49 -15.72
N THR A 111 2.15 7.93 -14.90
CA THR A 111 0.75 7.65 -15.29
C THR A 111 -0.01 8.97 -15.50
N LYS A 112 0.15 9.92 -14.58
CA LYS A 112 -0.43 11.26 -14.64
C LYS A 112 0.08 12.05 -15.85
N GLU A 113 1.38 12.01 -16.11
CA GLU A 113 1.98 12.67 -17.28
C GLU A 113 1.42 12.10 -18.59
N CYS A 114 1.33 10.76 -18.73
CA CYS A 114 0.67 10.15 -19.91
C CYS A 114 -0.75 10.70 -20.09
N VAL A 115 -1.55 10.69 -19.01
CA VAL A 115 -2.97 11.03 -19.07
C VAL A 115 -3.13 12.49 -19.44
N HIS A 116 -2.34 13.37 -18.82
CA HIS A 116 -2.34 14.79 -19.10
C HIS A 116 -1.94 15.10 -20.55
N GLU A 117 -0.90 14.45 -21.08
CA GLU A 117 -0.51 14.62 -22.48
C GLU A 117 -1.62 14.14 -23.43
N LEU A 118 -2.23 12.98 -23.16
CA LEU A 118 -3.33 12.46 -23.96
C LEU A 118 -4.54 13.42 -23.95
N GLU A 119 -4.97 13.89 -22.78
CA GLU A 119 -6.04 14.89 -22.63
C GLU A 119 -5.72 16.20 -23.38
N SER A 120 -4.47 16.65 -23.28
CA SER A 120 -3.98 17.86 -23.92
C SER A 120 -4.07 17.75 -25.45
N VAL A 121 -3.70 16.60 -26.02
CA VAL A 121 -3.82 16.36 -27.46
C VAL A 121 -5.27 16.28 -27.92
N LEU A 122 -6.12 15.54 -27.18
CA LEU A 122 -7.55 15.41 -27.50
C LEU A 122 -8.23 16.79 -27.47
N ARG A 123 -8.02 17.59 -26.42
CA ARG A 123 -8.61 18.93 -26.28
C ARG A 123 -8.21 19.91 -27.38
N ARG A 124 -6.94 19.89 -27.81
CA ARG A 124 -6.43 20.89 -28.77
C ARG A 124 -6.81 20.56 -30.22
N GLY A 125 -7.21 19.33 -30.53
CA GLY A 125 -7.48 18.88 -31.89
C GLY A 125 -6.31 19.06 -32.88
N ARG A 126 -5.10 19.35 -32.38
CA ARG A 126 -3.95 19.78 -33.18
C ARG A 126 -3.06 18.57 -33.50
N GLY A 127 -2.76 18.35 -34.77
CA GLY A 127 -1.86 17.26 -35.22
C GLY A 127 -2.56 16.07 -35.88
N GLY A 128 -3.89 16.08 -35.95
CA GLY A 128 -4.68 15.04 -36.61
C GLY A 128 -4.50 13.65 -35.99
N LYS A 129 -5.03 12.63 -36.68
CA LYS A 129 -5.06 11.24 -36.20
C LYS A 129 -3.66 10.68 -35.89
N MET A 130 -2.67 11.00 -36.71
CA MET A 130 -1.31 10.48 -36.56
C MET A 130 -0.61 10.95 -35.27
N PHE A 131 -0.86 12.19 -34.84
CA PHE A 131 -0.26 12.73 -33.62
C PHE A 131 -0.89 12.12 -32.36
N ILE A 132 -2.23 11.96 -32.34
CA ILE A 132 -2.92 11.26 -31.25
C ILE A 132 -2.44 9.80 -31.14
N GLU A 133 -2.28 9.12 -32.28
CA GLU A 133 -1.75 7.76 -32.31
C GLU A 133 -0.34 7.65 -31.73
N SER A 134 0.53 8.60 -32.03
CA SER A 134 1.89 8.69 -31.46
C SER A 134 1.83 8.81 -29.93
N GLU A 135 1.03 9.74 -29.41
CA GLU A 135 0.94 9.98 -27.96
C GLU A 135 0.32 8.78 -27.22
N LEU A 136 -0.69 8.16 -27.81
CA LEU A 136 -1.27 6.91 -27.32
C LEU A 136 -0.23 5.79 -27.25
N GLN A 137 0.64 5.64 -28.26
CA GLN A 137 1.70 4.63 -28.23
C GLN A 137 2.75 4.92 -27.15
N LYS A 138 3.11 6.18 -26.92
CA LYS A 138 4.00 6.56 -25.81
C LYS A 138 3.38 6.20 -24.47
N CYS A 139 2.11 6.54 -24.25
CA CYS A 139 1.44 6.17 -23.01
C CYS A 139 1.39 4.66 -22.80
N LEU A 140 0.98 3.88 -23.81
CA LEU A 140 0.96 2.42 -23.73
C LEU A 140 2.34 1.84 -23.41
N SER A 141 3.41 2.44 -23.94
CA SER A 141 4.79 2.03 -23.68
C SER A 141 5.21 2.38 -22.25
N SER A 142 4.88 3.57 -21.77
CA SER A 142 5.07 4.01 -20.37
C SER A 142 4.36 3.07 -19.41
N ARG A 143 3.07 2.79 -19.62
CA ARG A 143 2.29 1.84 -18.82
C ARG A 143 2.92 0.44 -18.75
N LYS A 144 3.43 -0.07 -19.87
CA LYS A 144 4.16 -1.36 -19.89
C LYS A 144 5.42 -1.32 -19.03
N LEU A 145 6.18 -0.23 -19.07
CA LEU A 145 7.39 -0.07 -18.26
C LEU A 145 7.05 0.02 -16.78
N ILE A 146 6.06 0.83 -16.40
CA ILE A 146 5.55 0.95 -15.02
C ILE A 146 5.19 -0.43 -14.47
N LYS A 147 4.36 -1.20 -15.18
CA LYS A 147 3.97 -2.57 -14.77
C LYS A 147 5.20 -3.46 -14.55
N LYS A 148 6.16 -3.42 -15.47
CA LYS A 148 7.39 -4.22 -15.39
C LYS A 148 8.21 -3.84 -14.15
N THR A 149 8.37 -2.55 -13.87
CA THR A 149 9.11 -2.04 -12.70
C THR A 149 8.43 -2.49 -11.41
N ILE A 150 7.11 -2.33 -11.32
CA ILE A 150 6.32 -2.75 -10.15
C ILE A 150 6.45 -4.25 -9.90
N TYR A 151 6.22 -5.10 -10.92
CA TYR A 151 6.32 -6.55 -10.73
C TYR A 151 7.74 -7.00 -10.35
N LYS A 152 8.77 -6.32 -10.88
CA LYS A 152 10.16 -6.60 -10.49
C LYS A 152 10.38 -6.26 -9.01
N ALA A 153 9.89 -5.13 -8.55
CA ALA A 153 10.00 -4.69 -7.16
C ALA A 153 9.29 -5.67 -6.21
N LEU A 154 8.02 -5.99 -6.49
CA LEU A 154 7.24 -6.92 -5.67
C LEU A 154 7.90 -8.30 -5.57
N LYS A 155 8.49 -8.80 -6.66
CA LYS A 155 9.21 -10.08 -6.67
C LYS A 155 10.46 -10.06 -5.78
N ILE A 156 11.21 -8.97 -5.77
CA ILE A 156 12.44 -8.83 -4.95
C ILE A 156 12.09 -8.87 -3.47
N VAL A 157 10.97 -8.26 -3.08
CA VAL A 157 10.59 -8.21 -1.66
C VAL A 157 10.02 -9.55 -1.17
N GLU A 158 9.25 -10.26 -2.01
CA GLU A 158 8.73 -11.60 -1.66
C GLU A 158 9.85 -12.62 -1.34
N THR A 159 11.02 -12.49 -1.97
CA THR A 159 12.16 -13.38 -1.72
C THR A 159 12.92 -13.10 -0.42
N LYS A 160 12.75 -11.92 0.18
CA LYS A 160 13.51 -11.49 1.37
C LYS A 160 12.77 -11.71 2.71
N SER A 161 11.53 -12.21 2.68
CA SER A 161 10.63 -12.23 3.85
C SER A 161 10.78 -13.42 4.81
N CYS A 162 11.91 -14.15 4.82
CA CYS A 162 12.02 -15.40 5.59
C CYS A 162 13.03 -15.30 6.74
N GLU A 163 12.64 -14.77 7.89
CA GLU A 163 13.31 -15.06 9.17
C GLU A 163 12.28 -15.32 10.28
N LYS A 164 12.47 -16.43 11.00
CA LYS A 164 11.59 -16.92 12.07
C LYS A 164 11.84 -16.19 13.39
N ASN A 165 10.74 -15.95 14.10
CA ASN A 165 10.63 -15.21 15.34
C ASN A 165 11.45 -15.84 16.49
N GLN A 166 12.33 -15.04 17.08
CA GLN A 166 12.77 -15.21 18.48
C GLN A 166 11.78 -14.50 19.42
N SER A 167 11.81 -14.85 20.71
CA SER A 167 11.05 -14.14 21.75
C SER A 167 11.41 -12.66 21.72
N THR A 168 10.46 -11.80 21.32
CA THR A 168 10.68 -10.37 21.14
C THR A 168 9.87 -9.57 22.17
N PRO A 169 10.46 -8.53 22.79
CA PRO A 169 9.73 -7.56 23.59
C PRO A 169 8.44 -7.08 22.91
N ALA A 170 7.39 -6.85 23.69
CA ALA A 170 6.05 -6.51 23.19
C ALA A 170 6.07 -5.28 22.26
N THR A 171 6.88 -4.26 22.59
CA THR A 171 7.06 -3.05 21.77
C THR A 171 7.68 -3.35 20.40
N ILE A 172 8.67 -4.26 20.34
CA ILE A 172 9.32 -4.65 19.07
C ILE A 172 8.34 -5.45 18.21
N SER A 173 7.57 -6.36 18.81
CA SER A 173 6.50 -7.08 18.12
C SER A 173 5.46 -6.13 17.54
N LEU A 174 5.10 -5.06 18.27
CA LEU A 174 4.19 -4.02 17.80
C LEU A 174 4.76 -3.27 16.59
N LEU A 175 6.01 -2.83 16.65
CA LEU A 175 6.68 -2.13 15.54
C LEU A 175 6.82 -3.01 14.28
N LYS A 176 7.07 -4.31 14.45
CA LYS A 176 7.06 -5.25 13.32
C LYS A 176 5.69 -5.43 12.68
N GLN A 177 4.62 -5.39 13.48
CA GLN A 177 3.26 -5.41 12.94
C GLN A 177 2.96 -4.14 12.13
N VAL A 178 3.44 -2.98 12.60
CA VAL A 178 3.36 -1.72 11.84
C VAL A 178 4.11 -1.85 10.50
N GLU A 179 5.33 -2.37 10.51
CA GLU A 179 6.11 -2.60 9.28
C GLU A 179 5.33 -3.51 8.30
N ALA A 180 4.79 -4.63 8.80
CA ALA A 180 4.04 -5.59 7.98
C ALA A 180 2.76 -4.99 7.36
N ILE A 181 1.97 -4.25 8.15
CA ILE A 181 0.77 -3.57 7.65
C ILE A 181 1.15 -2.48 6.64
N SER A 182 2.19 -1.70 6.93
CA SER A 182 2.72 -0.67 6.01
C SER A 182 3.08 -1.31 4.67
N TYR A 183 3.79 -2.43 4.72
CA TYR A 183 4.20 -3.17 3.54
C TYR A 183 3.00 -3.67 2.73
N ASN A 184 2.01 -4.27 3.38
CA ASN A 184 0.81 -4.79 2.71
C ASN A 184 0.02 -3.67 2.01
N ILE A 185 -0.12 -2.51 2.64
CA ILE A 185 -0.83 -1.36 2.05
C ILE A 185 -0.07 -0.80 0.84
N ILE A 186 1.25 -0.61 0.93
CA ILE A 186 2.06 -0.17 -0.21
C ILE A 186 2.07 -1.21 -1.32
N LYS A 187 2.13 -2.51 -0.98
CA LYS A 187 1.99 -3.61 -1.95
C LYS A 187 0.64 -3.57 -2.66
N SER A 188 -0.43 -3.27 -1.94
CA SER A 188 -1.78 -3.11 -2.51
C SER A 188 -1.84 -1.93 -3.48
N LEU A 189 -1.26 -0.78 -3.12
CA LEU A 189 -1.13 0.39 -4.00
C LEU A 189 -0.35 0.06 -5.29
N LEU A 190 0.81 -0.56 -5.15
CA LEU A 190 1.62 -0.99 -6.29
C LEU A 190 0.84 -1.96 -7.19
N SER A 191 0.12 -2.91 -6.60
CA SER A 191 -0.71 -3.86 -7.33
C SER A 191 -1.86 -3.16 -8.07
N PHE A 192 -2.49 -2.16 -7.45
CA PHE A 192 -3.51 -1.31 -8.08
C PHE A 192 -2.95 -0.58 -9.31
N LEU A 193 -1.77 0.04 -9.20
CA LEU A 193 -1.10 0.79 -10.27
C LEU A 193 -0.62 -0.09 -11.43
N ALA A 194 -0.21 -1.33 -11.12
CA ALA A 194 0.10 -2.32 -12.14
C ALA A 194 -1.16 -2.77 -12.91
N GLY A 195 -2.34 -2.59 -12.32
CA GLY A 195 -3.61 -3.11 -12.81
C GLY A 195 -3.68 -4.64 -12.68
N THR A 196 -4.78 -5.22 -13.17
CA THR A 196 -4.89 -6.68 -13.26
C THR A 196 -3.71 -7.24 -14.07
N LYS A 197 -3.21 -8.41 -13.65
CA LYS A 197 -2.08 -9.06 -14.32
C LYS A 197 -2.34 -9.06 -15.82
N PHE A 198 -1.40 -8.48 -16.59
CA PHE A 198 -1.26 -8.86 -17.99
C PHE A 198 -1.30 -10.39 -18.02
N PRO A 199 -2.03 -11.05 -18.95
CA PRO A 199 -1.74 -12.45 -19.21
C PRO A 199 -0.26 -12.48 -19.53
N SER A 200 0.54 -12.93 -18.55
CA SER A 200 1.97 -13.11 -18.70
C SER A 200 2.09 -13.90 -19.98
N ASN A 201 2.80 -13.38 -20.98
CA ASN A 201 3.07 -14.05 -22.25
C ASN A 201 3.06 -15.53 -21.98
N SER A 202 1.96 -16.19 -22.36
CA SER A 202 1.80 -17.61 -22.11
C SER A 202 3.07 -18.20 -22.66
N SER A 203 3.87 -18.82 -21.78
CA SER A 203 5.13 -19.43 -22.20
C SER A 203 4.83 -20.18 -23.49
N ARG A 204 5.73 -20.11 -24.47
CA ARG A 204 5.63 -20.71 -25.80
C ARG A 204 5.34 -22.22 -25.81
N TRP A 205 4.96 -22.81 -24.68
CA TRP A 205 4.60 -24.19 -24.42
C TRP A 205 3.10 -24.42 -24.13
N SER A 206 2.25 -23.39 -24.06
CA SER A 206 0.79 -23.60 -23.88
C SER A 206 0.03 -23.97 -25.16
N LEU A 207 0.72 -24.32 -26.25
CA LEU A 207 0.10 -24.65 -27.55
C LEU A 207 -0.14 -26.17 -27.76
N VAL A 208 -0.01 -27.03 -26.75
CA VAL A 208 -0.21 -28.48 -26.94
C VAL A 208 -1.41 -29.07 -26.19
N THR A 209 -2.30 -28.26 -25.63
CA THR A 209 -3.56 -28.80 -25.08
C THR A 209 -4.75 -27.94 -25.50
N LYS A 210 -5.42 -28.39 -26.58
CA LYS A 210 -6.89 -28.35 -26.78
C LYS A 210 -7.26 -28.81 -28.19
N LEU A 211 -7.27 -30.13 -28.39
CA LEU A 211 -8.33 -30.75 -29.16
C LEU A 211 -9.51 -30.96 -28.19
N VAL A 212 -10.73 -30.76 -28.68
CA VAL A 212 -12.02 -30.73 -27.96
C VAL A 212 -12.41 -29.37 -27.38
N GLN A 213 -13.18 -28.62 -28.18
CA GLN A 213 -14.05 -27.55 -27.67
C GLN A 213 -15.29 -28.18 -27.01
N PRO A 214 -15.74 -27.67 -25.86
CA PRO A 214 -17.15 -27.54 -25.60
C PRO A 214 -17.53 -26.06 -25.73
N ARG A 215 -18.53 -25.83 -26.58
CA ARG A 215 -19.32 -24.61 -26.72
C ARG A 215 -19.63 -24.03 -25.33
N ARG A 216 -18.92 -22.97 -24.92
CA ARG A 216 -19.27 -22.18 -23.73
C ARG A 216 -19.76 -20.81 -24.16
N VAL A 217 -20.99 -20.56 -23.73
CA VAL A 217 -21.75 -19.32 -23.73
C VAL A 217 -20.87 -18.16 -23.26
N ALA A 218 -20.98 -17.03 -23.97
CA ALA A 218 -20.38 -15.77 -23.56
C ALA A 218 -20.90 -15.41 -22.17
N CYS A 219 -20.00 -15.42 -21.18
CA CYS A 219 -20.31 -14.92 -19.84
C CYS A 219 -19.95 -13.44 -19.83
N GLU A 220 -20.95 -12.59 -20.05
CA GLU A 220 -20.92 -11.14 -19.77
C GLU A 220 -20.93 -10.89 -18.25
N VAL A 221 -19.89 -11.36 -17.53
CA VAL A 221 -19.74 -11.16 -16.07
C VAL A 221 -18.29 -10.76 -15.74
N GLU A 222 -17.73 -9.79 -16.46
CA GLU A 222 -16.35 -9.29 -16.25
C GLU A 222 -16.26 -7.74 -16.39
N GLU A 223 -17.37 -7.02 -16.23
CA GLU A 223 -17.40 -5.56 -16.27
C GLU A 223 -17.48 -4.88 -14.89
N THR A 224 -17.83 -5.59 -13.81
CA THR A 224 -18.18 -4.95 -12.52
C THR A 224 -17.07 -4.84 -11.49
N ASN A 225 -15.85 -5.33 -11.75
CA ASN A 225 -14.77 -5.28 -10.73
C ASN A 225 -13.38 -4.91 -11.31
N ARG A 226 -13.35 -3.97 -12.25
CA ARG A 226 -12.09 -3.40 -12.75
C ARG A 226 -11.75 -2.16 -11.95
N ASN A 227 -10.52 -2.10 -11.45
CA ASN A 227 -10.02 -0.87 -10.85
C ASN A 227 -9.85 0.23 -11.91
N GLU A 228 -9.81 1.49 -11.47
CA GLU A 228 -9.79 2.67 -12.35
C GLU A 228 -8.62 2.62 -13.35
N VAL A 229 -7.45 2.16 -12.90
CA VAL A 229 -6.27 1.97 -13.73
C VAL A 229 -6.51 0.95 -14.85
N ALA A 230 -7.22 -0.15 -14.56
CA ALA A 230 -7.57 -1.16 -15.55
C ALA A 230 -8.61 -0.67 -16.56
N LEU A 231 -9.51 0.24 -16.16
CA LEU A 231 -10.44 0.91 -17.06
C LEU A 231 -9.69 1.79 -18.06
N VAL A 232 -8.74 2.59 -17.58
CA VAL A 232 -7.87 3.41 -18.44
C VAL A 232 -7.04 2.54 -19.38
N ASP A 233 -6.39 1.50 -18.86
CA ASP A 233 -5.62 0.56 -19.69
C ASP A 233 -6.51 -0.07 -20.79
N ALA A 234 -7.74 -0.46 -20.46
CA ALA A 234 -8.69 -1.01 -21.43
C ALA A 234 -9.11 0.03 -22.48
N ALA A 235 -9.35 1.28 -22.08
CA ALA A 235 -9.67 2.38 -23.00
C ALA A 235 -8.50 2.65 -23.96
N LEU A 236 -7.28 2.78 -23.44
CA LEU A 236 -6.07 2.99 -24.24
C LEU A 236 -5.88 1.85 -25.27
N HIS A 237 -6.08 0.59 -24.85
CA HIS A 237 -5.99 -0.57 -25.73
C HIS A 237 -7.11 -0.61 -26.79
N SER A 238 -8.35 -0.27 -26.40
CA SER A 238 -9.48 -0.21 -27.32
C SER A 238 -9.22 0.79 -28.44
N ILE A 239 -8.80 2.01 -28.10
CA ILE A 239 -8.49 3.07 -29.07
C ILE A 239 -7.34 2.63 -30.00
N ALA A 240 -6.31 1.99 -29.44
CA ALA A 240 -5.20 1.47 -30.22
C ALA A 240 -5.59 0.31 -31.16
N SER A 241 -6.69 -0.41 -30.89
CA SER A 241 -7.16 -1.56 -31.68
C SER A 241 -8.18 -1.19 -32.77
N GLN A 242 -8.93 -0.10 -32.58
CA GLN A 242 -9.89 0.45 -33.54
C GLN A 242 -9.24 0.97 -34.84
N LYS A 243 -7.90 0.89 -34.95
CA LYS A 243 -7.09 1.07 -36.16
C LYS A 243 -7.60 0.34 -37.41
N THR A 244 -8.50 -0.64 -37.27
CA THR A 244 -8.97 -1.51 -38.36
C THR A 244 -10.33 -1.15 -38.98
N LYS A 245 -11.11 -0.23 -38.41
CA LYS A 245 -12.43 0.13 -38.95
C LYS A 245 -12.56 1.64 -39.16
N LYS A 246 -13.04 2.02 -40.34
CA LYS A 246 -12.90 3.37 -40.94
C LYS A 246 -13.87 4.43 -40.39
N SER A 247 -14.59 4.20 -39.29
CA SER A 247 -15.67 5.09 -38.85
C SER A 247 -15.67 5.38 -37.35
N ASN A 248 -15.76 6.68 -37.04
CA ASN A 248 -16.24 7.30 -35.77
C ASN A 248 -15.24 7.49 -34.62
N PHE A 249 -14.05 8.03 -34.91
CA PHE A 249 -13.13 8.50 -33.86
C PHE A 249 -13.67 9.70 -33.04
N LEU A 250 -14.55 10.52 -33.62
CA LEU A 250 -14.97 11.82 -33.06
C LEU A 250 -16.08 11.77 -31.99
N VAL A 251 -16.93 10.74 -31.97
CA VAL A 251 -18.06 10.63 -30.99
C VAL A 251 -17.62 9.92 -29.70
N GLN A 252 -16.44 9.29 -29.71
CA GLN A 252 -15.86 8.58 -28.56
C GLN A 252 -14.95 9.48 -27.69
N ASP A 253 -14.76 10.74 -28.10
CA ASP A 253 -13.82 11.71 -27.51
C ASP A 253 -14.29 12.24 -26.15
N ASP A 254 -15.56 12.67 -26.03
CA ASP A 254 -16.08 13.28 -24.80
C ASP A 254 -16.11 12.31 -23.61
N ASN A 255 -16.49 11.05 -23.83
CA ASN A 255 -16.56 10.05 -22.75
C ASN A 255 -15.15 9.63 -22.29
N LEU A 256 -14.21 9.51 -23.22
CA LEU A 256 -12.81 9.23 -22.90
C LEU A 256 -12.18 10.40 -22.13
N GLN A 257 -12.37 11.63 -22.60
CA GLN A 257 -11.84 12.82 -21.96
C GLN A 257 -12.38 12.98 -20.54
N ASN A 258 -13.68 12.73 -20.32
CA ASN A 258 -14.26 12.74 -18.97
C ASN A 258 -13.67 11.62 -18.09
N SER A 259 -13.47 10.42 -18.64
CA SER A 259 -12.87 9.30 -17.92
C SER A 259 -11.42 9.56 -17.52
N LEU A 260 -10.61 10.15 -18.41
CA LEU A 260 -9.24 10.55 -18.14
C LEU A 260 -9.19 11.62 -17.04
N LYS A 261 -10.13 12.58 -17.06
CA LYS A 261 -10.17 13.66 -16.08
C LYS A 261 -10.52 13.15 -14.68
N ILE A 262 -11.51 12.26 -14.59
CA ILE A 262 -11.87 11.60 -13.33
C ILE A 262 -10.66 10.82 -12.80
N PHE A 263 -10.01 10.04 -13.67
CA PHE A 263 -8.83 9.27 -13.29
C PHE A 263 -7.67 10.15 -12.83
N SER A 264 -7.40 11.28 -13.51
CA SER A 264 -6.36 12.22 -13.12
C SER A 264 -6.60 12.80 -11.72
N SER A 265 -7.85 13.16 -11.40
CA SER A 265 -8.22 13.64 -10.06
C SER A 265 -7.99 12.56 -9.00
N ASN A 266 -8.46 11.34 -9.26
CA ASN A 266 -8.32 10.21 -8.34
C ASN A 266 -6.84 9.87 -8.06
N ILE A 267 -6.01 9.88 -9.10
CA ILE A 267 -4.57 9.62 -8.99
C ILE A 267 -3.86 10.74 -8.21
N GLN A 268 -4.31 11.99 -8.35
CA GLN A 268 -3.75 13.12 -7.62
C GLN A 268 -4.00 13.03 -6.11
N GLU A 269 -5.17 12.54 -5.68
CA GLU A 269 -5.45 12.30 -4.27
C GLU A 269 -4.54 11.21 -3.69
N VAL A 270 -4.42 10.08 -4.39
CA VAL A 270 -3.54 8.97 -3.99
C VAL A 270 -2.06 9.42 -3.93
N GLU A 271 -1.62 10.25 -4.87
CA GLU A 271 -0.28 10.85 -4.88
C GLU A 271 -0.01 11.70 -3.63
N GLY A 272 -0.96 12.57 -3.27
CA GLY A 272 -0.86 13.41 -2.07
C GLY A 272 -0.79 12.58 -0.78
N ASP A 273 -1.66 11.58 -0.64
CA ASP A 273 -1.69 10.69 0.52
C ASP A 273 -0.41 9.85 0.64
N LEU A 274 0.12 9.35 -0.48
CA LEU A 274 1.39 8.62 -0.51
C LEU A 274 2.57 9.52 -0.11
N GLU A 275 2.61 10.76 -0.58
CA GLU A 275 3.65 11.71 -0.24
C GLU A 275 3.61 12.07 1.26
N ALA A 276 2.42 12.26 1.80
CA ALA A 276 2.18 12.51 3.22
C ALA A 276 2.60 11.31 4.09
N LEU A 277 2.32 10.08 3.65
CA LEU A 277 2.77 8.86 4.29
C LEU A 277 4.30 8.72 4.24
N HIS A 278 4.92 8.96 3.09
CA HIS A 278 6.37 8.88 2.93
C HIS A 278 7.11 9.79 3.92
N ARG A 279 6.63 11.03 4.10
CA ARG A 279 7.16 11.96 5.12
C ARG A 279 7.07 11.40 6.54
N ARG A 280 5.96 10.74 6.89
CA ARG A 280 5.77 10.13 8.22
C ARG A 280 6.65 8.91 8.45
N ILE A 281 6.87 8.08 7.43
CA ILE A 281 7.83 6.96 7.52
C ILE A 281 9.24 7.48 7.77
N ILE A 282 9.66 8.55 7.08
CA ILE A 282 10.95 9.22 7.35
C ILE A 282 11.00 9.71 8.80
N LYS A 283 9.95 10.37 9.28
CA LYS A 283 9.88 10.87 10.66
C LYS A 283 10.02 9.73 11.67
N SER A 284 9.24 8.65 11.53
CA SER A 284 9.34 7.45 12.37
C SER A 284 10.74 6.83 12.35
N ARG A 285 11.40 6.80 11.17
CA ARG A 285 12.79 6.33 11.04
C ARG A 285 13.76 7.22 11.82
N VAL A 286 13.64 8.53 11.71
CA VAL A 286 14.47 9.47 12.49
C VAL A 286 14.25 9.27 13.98
N SER A 287 13.01 9.11 14.42
CA SER A 287 12.67 8.80 15.81
C SER A 287 13.26 7.46 16.26
N LEU A 288 13.27 6.42 15.42
CA LEU A 288 13.98 5.16 15.70
C LEU A 288 15.49 5.37 15.85
N LEU A 289 16.13 6.12 14.95
CA LEU A 289 17.57 6.39 14.99
C LEU A 289 17.99 7.17 16.24
N ASN A 290 17.14 8.06 16.74
CA ASN A 290 17.41 8.80 17.97
C ASN A 290 17.33 7.93 19.24
N ASN A 291 16.77 6.73 19.13
CA ASN A 291 16.69 5.75 20.21
C ASN A 291 17.74 4.63 20.09
N TYR A 292 18.56 4.65 19.03
CA TYR A 292 19.61 3.68 18.74
C TYR A 292 20.92 4.00 19.46
#